data_AF-A0ABD2NDV3-F1
#
_entry.id   AF-A0ABD2NDV3-F1
#
_cell.length_a   1.000
_cell.length_b   1.000
_cell.length_c   1.000
_cell.angle_alpha   90.00
_cell.angle_beta   90.00
_cell.angle_gamma   90.00
#
_symmetry.space_group_name_H-M   'P 1'
#
loop_
_entity.id
_entity.type
_entity.pdbx_description
1 polymer ?
#
loop_
_entity_poly.entity_id
_entity_poly.type
_entity_poly.pdbx_seq_one_letter_code
_entity_poly.pdbx_strand_id
1 'polypeptide(L)'
;MFHSEFSNGYWSWEDSRNALFFNKTAEPDKPVTYKPPHESISSGSNLLEEDVSTYLTAVRFRDIINRVSQAQFKRYFRRRVRVGAPAVVTIQDIKDVILYSAEIKDLTSEFIRFFHLPTVDAFLRAGVVYFQYYFQVWEHLERRREEAKRKLTQPIVTVLEDVIMDNLGDLRSILSREYHRLTCGMSDAWKFYHLNNKNNVSTSDKDRRLFEAFMCVAVRVIWWALHRKNFHLIETELNRLLRTKVFNLIEHRPKRIDTFDLTPSERRYIWGKACKDEKKLKHRSPAAQELMFASHDYKILAIGVTHIEINDPREHFLEIAYTAPEELLFSLGVGIGILGYPRDRLDTLLKPRERTKTDVLGEELVVPPFNLPPKKIIEHEEFSQALPKTAPLFHEKTATKKARITQTKLWLKYVECGGNFHLFNADTTASQLGSVQISWHESM
;
A
#
# COMPACT_ATOMS: atom_id res chain seq x y z
N MET A 1 1.81 -36.43 43.50
CA MET A 1 0.41 -35.98 43.31
C MET A 1 0.36 -34.48 43.55
N PHE A 2 0.18 -33.69 42.48
CA PHE A 2 -0.26 -32.30 42.55
C PHE A 2 -1.18 -32.08 41.34
N HIS A 3 -2.49 -32.24 41.54
CA HIS A 3 -3.49 -31.77 40.58
C HIS A 3 -3.76 -30.30 40.89
N SER A 4 -3.42 -29.40 39.96
CA SER A 4 -3.96 -28.04 39.97
C SER A 4 -5.24 -28.04 39.14
N GLU A 5 -6.39 -27.96 39.81
CA GLU A 5 -7.69 -27.79 39.17
C GLU A 5 -7.76 -26.38 38.55
N PHE A 6 -7.72 -26.29 37.23
CA PHE A 6 -8.10 -25.08 36.52
C PHE A 6 -9.62 -24.91 36.63
N SER A 7 -10.08 -23.95 37.44
CA SER A 7 -11.50 -23.60 37.52
C SER A 7 -11.92 -22.80 36.28
N ASN A 8 -12.87 -23.32 35.51
CA ASN A 8 -13.47 -22.61 34.38
C ASN A 8 -14.14 -21.30 34.85
N GLY A 9 -13.92 -20.23 34.09
CA GLY A 9 -14.42 -18.89 34.39
C GLY A 9 -14.03 -17.89 33.30
N TYR A 10 -14.59 -16.69 33.37
CA TYR A 10 -14.23 -15.60 32.45
C TYR A 10 -13.91 -14.32 33.23
N TRP A 11 -13.12 -13.46 32.62
CA TRP A 11 -12.77 -12.16 33.18
C TRP A 11 -13.74 -11.10 32.66
N SER A 12 -14.24 -10.26 33.55
CA SER A 12 -15.03 -9.08 33.21
C SER A 12 -14.41 -7.83 33.83
N TRP A 13 -14.48 -6.72 33.10
CA TRP A 13 -14.06 -5.40 33.59
C TRP A 13 -15.19 -4.76 34.38
N GLU A 14 -14.94 -4.31 35.62
CA GLU A 14 -15.92 -3.61 36.46
C GLU A 14 -15.56 -2.13 36.59
N ASP A 15 -16.29 -1.26 35.88
CA ASP A 15 -16.00 0.18 35.79
C ASP A 15 -16.10 0.90 37.15
N SER A 16 -16.98 0.45 38.04
CA SER A 16 -17.20 1.07 39.36
C SER A 16 -15.99 0.91 40.30
N ARG A 17 -15.17 -0.11 40.09
CA ARG A 17 -13.98 -0.43 40.90
C ARG A 17 -12.66 -0.27 40.14
N ASN A 18 -12.74 0.03 38.85
CA ASN A 18 -11.60 0.20 37.95
C ASN A 18 -10.64 -1.01 38.01
N ALA A 19 -11.19 -2.22 38.07
CA ALA A 19 -10.44 -3.46 38.27
C ALA A 19 -11.03 -4.64 37.47
N LEU A 20 -10.15 -5.62 37.19
CA LEU A 20 -10.49 -6.89 36.54
C LEU A 20 -11.01 -7.90 37.56
N PHE A 21 -12.16 -8.49 37.28
CA PHE A 21 -12.78 -9.49 38.15
C PHE A 21 -12.90 -10.85 37.43
N PHE A 22 -12.54 -11.94 38.12
CA PHE A 22 -12.63 -13.30 37.60
C PHE A 22 -13.90 -13.99 38.10
N ASN A 23 -14.83 -14.26 37.18
CA ASN A 23 -16.08 -14.95 37.49
C ASN A 23 -15.87 -16.46 37.31
N LYS A 24 -15.75 -17.21 38.42
CA LYS A 24 -15.75 -18.68 38.41
C LYS A 24 -17.15 -19.20 38.13
N THR A 25 -17.27 -20.14 37.21
CA THR A 25 -18.54 -20.81 36.93
C THR A 25 -18.72 -21.94 37.94
N ALA A 26 -19.72 -21.87 38.82
CA ALA A 26 -20.04 -22.95 39.75
C ALA A 26 -20.95 -23.97 39.04
N GLU A 27 -20.39 -25.18 38.87
CA GLU A 27 -20.96 -26.53 38.60
C GLU A 27 -22.30 -26.76 37.85
N PRO A 28 -22.42 -27.92 37.18
CA PRO A 28 -23.28 -28.15 36.04
C PRO A 28 -24.66 -28.60 36.51
N ASP A 29 -25.69 -27.85 36.14
CA ASP A 29 -27.06 -28.32 35.88
C ASP A 29 -28.03 -27.16 36.11
N LYS A 30 -28.08 -26.27 35.12
CA LYS A 30 -29.27 -25.51 34.70
C LYS A 30 -28.90 -24.68 33.47
N PRO A 31 -29.57 -24.86 32.33
CA PRO A 31 -29.30 -24.05 31.14
C PRO A 31 -29.81 -22.63 31.40
N VAL A 32 -28.90 -21.68 31.59
CA VAL A 32 -29.27 -20.27 31.44
C VAL A 32 -29.38 -20.00 29.95
N THR A 33 -30.62 -19.84 29.51
CA THR A 33 -31.04 -19.47 28.17
C THR A 33 -30.36 -18.18 27.73
N TYR A 34 -29.22 -18.28 27.06
CA TYR A 34 -28.88 -17.29 26.05
C TYR A 34 -29.57 -17.76 24.77
N LYS A 35 -30.41 -16.90 24.19
CA LYS A 35 -30.90 -17.08 22.82
C LYS A 35 -29.81 -16.54 21.89
N PRO A 36 -28.93 -17.38 21.31
CA PRO A 36 -28.26 -16.96 20.09
C PRO A 36 -29.31 -16.84 18.98
N PRO A 37 -29.19 -15.89 18.05
CA PRO A 37 -29.78 -16.07 16.73
C PRO A 37 -29.06 -17.27 16.09
N HIS A 38 -29.69 -18.45 16.20
CA HIS A 38 -29.24 -19.65 15.51
C HIS A 38 -29.59 -19.54 14.02
N GLU A 39 -28.57 -19.70 13.19
CA GLU A 39 -28.70 -20.53 12.01
C GLU A 39 -29.10 -21.96 12.45
N SER A 40 -30.06 -22.52 11.71
CA SER A 40 -30.23 -23.96 11.59
C SER A 40 -29.18 -24.49 10.60
N ILE A 41 -28.11 -25.08 11.12
CA ILE A 41 -27.17 -25.88 10.32
C ILE A 41 -27.70 -27.32 10.29
N SER A 42 -28.14 -27.75 9.11
CA SER A 42 -28.15 -29.16 8.73
C SER A 42 -27.07 -29.37 7.68
N SER A 43 -26.09 -30.20 8.04
CA SER A 43 -25.27 -31.06 7.15
C SER A 43 -24.66 -30.41 5.89
N GLY A 44 -23.36 -30.06 5.93
CA GLY A 44 -22.59 -29.78 4.73
C GLY A 44 -21.23 -29.14 5.03
N SER A 45 -20.17 -29.91 4.93
CA SER A 45 -18.77 -29.56 5.21
C SER A 45 -18.16 -28.59 4.18
N ASN A 46 -18.59 -27.32 4.14
CA ASN A 46 -17.98 -26.26 3.31
C ASN A 46 -17.99 -24.83 3.91
N LEU A 47 -18.49 -24.62 5.13
CA LEU A 47 -18.77 -23.26 5.66
C LEU A 47 -17.61 -22.52 6.37
N LEU A 48 -16.45 -23.15 6.58
CA LEU A 48 -15.35 -22.49 7.33
C LEU A 48 -14.45 -21.57 6.50
N GLU A 49 -14.51 -21.62 5.17
CA GLU A 49 -13.69 -20.74 4.31
C GLU A 49 -14.39 -19.41 3.95
N GLU A 50 -15.71 -19.38 3.82
CA GLU A 50 -16.45 -18.18 3.39
C GLU A 50 -16.63 -17.15 4.53
N ASP A 51 -16.88 -17.61 5.76
CA ASP A 51 -17.11 -16.70 6.88
C ASP A 51 -15.84 -15.96 7.32
N VAL A 52 -14.69 -16.63 7.36
CA VAL A 52 -13.42 -15.99 7.71
C VAL A 52 -12.98 -14.99 6.62
N SER A 53 -13.30 -15.25 5.35
CA SER A 53 -12.95 -14.34 4.24
C SER A 53 -13.71 -13.01 4.29
N THR A 54 -14.96 -13.04 4.76
CA THR A 54 -15.89 -11.90 4.71
C THR A 54 -15.63 -10.86 5.82
N TYR A 55 -15.16 -11.29 7.00
CA TYR A 55 -14.79 -10.37 8.09
C TYR A 55 -13.41 -9.70 7.92
N LEU A 56 -12.56 -10.22 7.02
CA LEU A 56 -11.15 -9.82 6.90
C LEU A 56 -10.83 -8.90 5.72
N THR A 57 -11.71 -8.81 4.73
CA THR A 57 -11.46 -8.00 3.52
C THR A 57 -12.32 -6.75 3.57
N ALA A 58 -11.76 -5.63 4.03
CA ALA A 58 -12.51 -4.37 4.16
C ALA A 58 -13.05 -3.83 2.83
N VAL A 59 -12.43 -4.21 1.70
CA VAL A 59 -12.88 -3.83 0.35
C VAL A 59 -12.81 -5.03 -0.58
N ARG A 60 -13.94 -5.46 -1.12
CA ARG A 60 -14.00 -6.51 -2.14
C ARG A 60 -13.76 -5.95 -3.53
N PHE A 61 -13.17 -6.78 -4.39
CA PHE A 61 -12.84 -6.42 -5.76
C PHE A 61 -13.42 -7.44 -6.73
N ARG A 62 -13.94 -6.95 -7.85
CA ARG A 62 -14.35 -7.77 -8.99
C ARG A 62 -13.12 -8.14 -9.79
N ASP A 63 -12.76 -9.43 -9.79
CA ASP A 63 -11.61 -9.91 -10.57
C ASP A 63 -11.89 -9.96 -12.08
N ILE A 64 -13.18 -10.07 -12.47
CA ILE A 64 -13.62 -10.08 -13.86
C ILE A 64 -14.58 -8.92 -14.11
N ILE A 65 -14.21 -8.05 -15.05
CA ILE A 65 -15.03 -6.92 -15.49
C ILE A 65 -15.48 -7.18 -16.93
N ASN A 66 -16.79 -7.24 -17.15
CA ASN A 66 -17.37 -7.51 -18.46
C ASN A 66 -17.06 -6.38 -19.48
N ARG A 67 -17.24 -6.66 -20.78
CA ARG A 67 -16.92 -5.69 -21.85
C ARG A 67 -17.73 -4.39 -21.75
N VAL A 68 -18.98 -4.47 -21.28
CA VAL A 68 -19.86 -3.30 -21.12
C VAL A 68 -19.32 -2.37 -20.02
N SER A 69 -18.95 -2.91 -18.86
CA SER A 69 -18.33 -2.18 -17.75
C SER A 69 -16.97 -1.63 -18.15
N GLN A 70 -16.17 -2.36 -18.94
CA GLN A 70 -14.93 -1.80 -19.50
C GLN A 70 -15.22 -0.60 -20.43
N ALA A 71 -16.24 -0.68 -21.29
CA ALA A 71 -16.63 0.45 -22.14
C ALA A 71 -17.13 1.64 -21.32
N GLN A 72 -17.88 1.41 -20.24
CA GLN A 72 -18.31 2.44 -19.29
C GLN A 72 -17.10 3.10 -18.61
N PHE A 73 -16.16 2.30 -18.08
CA PHE A 73 -14.93 2.81 -17.48
C PHE A 73 -14.15 3.68 -18.46
N LYS A 74 -13.95 3.20 -19.70
CA LYS A 74 -13.27 3.93 -20.77
C LYS A 74 -13.94 5.27 -21.08
N ARG A 75 -15.28 5.35 -21.01
CA ARG A 75 -16.04 6.56 -21.33
C ARG A 75 -16.01 7.60 -20.22
N TYR A 76 -16.12 7.18 -18.96
CA TYR A 76 -16.40 8.07 -17.84
C TYR A 76 -15.22 8.30 -16.89
N PHE A 77 -14.47 7.26 -16.55
CA PHE A 77 -13.45 7.33 -15.49
C PHE A 77 -12.03 7.42 -16.03
N ARG A 78 -11.80 6.86 -17.22
CA ARG A 78 -10.50 6.86 -17.87
C ARG A 78 -10.02 8.29 -18.12
N ARG A 79 -8.85 8.66 -17.58
CA ARG A 79 -8.19 9.96 -17.82
C ARG A 79 -8.11 10.25 -19.33
N ARG A 80 -8.59 11.41 -19.75
CA ARG A 80 -8.47 11.87 -21.14
C ARG A 80 -7.11 12.51 -21.36
N VAL A 81 -6.38 12.03 -22.35
CA VAL A 81 -5.08 12.59 -22.74
C VAL A 81 -5.32 13.63 -23.83
N ARG A 82 -4.76 14.83 -23.67
CA ARG A 82 -4.84 15.87 -24.71
C ARG A 82 -3.97 15.48 -25.90
N VAL A 83 -4.36 15.90 -27.09
CA VAL A 83 -3.55 15.71 -28.31
C VAL A 83 -2.18 16.36 -28.09
N GLY A 84 -1.10 15.59 -28.27
CA GLY A 84 0.29 16.03 -28.05
C GLY A 84 0.85 15.83 -26.65
N ALA A 85 0.04 15.41 -25.66
CA ALA A 85 0.55 15.03 -24.34
C ALA A 85 0.98 13.55 -24.30
N PRO A 86 2.02 13.18 -23.52
CA PRO A 86 2.46 11.80 -23.41
C PRO A 86 1.35 10.92 -22.80
N ALA A 87 0.91 9.92 -23.56
CA ALA A 87 -0.13 8.99 -23.15
C ALA A 87 0.44 7.83 -22.33
N VAL A 88 1.08 8.14 -21.20
CA VAL A 88 1.69 7.15 -20.29
C VAL A 88 0.76 6.77 -19.14
N VAL A 89 0.99 5.60 -18.54
CA VAL A 89 0.32 5.17 -17.31
C VAL A 89 0.87 5.93 -16.11
N THR A 90 -0.03 6.53 -15.33
CA THR A 90 0.31 7.17 -14.05
C THR A 90 -0.28 6.39 -12.87
N ILE A 91 0.16 6.71 -11.66
CA ILE A 91 -0.43 6.14 -10.43
C ILE A 91 -1.94 6.42 -10.37
N GLN A 92 -2.39 7.60 -10.82
CA GLN A 92 -3.82 7.92 -10.87
C GLN A 92 -4.59 6.98 -11.81
N ASP A 93 -4.05 6.62 -12.97
CA ASP A 93 -4.71 5.67 -13.88
C ASP A 93 -4.89 4.29 -13.22
N ILE A 94 -3.93 3.85 -12.40
CA ILE A 94 -4.03 2.60 -11.63
C ILE A 94 -5.11 2.73 -10.55
N LYS A 95 -5.08 3.80 -9.77
CA LYS A 95 -6.07 4.09 -8.73
C LYS A 95 -7.48 4.07 -9.28
N ASP A 96 -7.71 4.68 -10.44
CA ASP A 96 -9.02 4.69 -11.09
C ASP A 96 -9.50 3.28 -11.45
N VAL A 97 -8.62 2.42 -11.98
CA VAL A 97 -8.96 1.02 -12.27
C VAL A 97 -9.29 0.25 -10.99
N ILE A 98 -8.52 0.45 -9.92
CA ILE A 98 -8.77 -0.23 -8.63
C ILE A 98 -10.09 0.21 -8.01
N LEU A 99 -10.37 1.52 -7.97
CA LEU A 99 -11.65 2.04 -7.46
C LEU A 99 -12.84 1.55 -8.29
N TYR A 100 -12.66 1.44 -9.62
CA TYR A 100 -13.71 0.88 -10.48
C TYR A 100 -13.96 -0.60 -10.21
N SER A 101 -12.90 -1.35 -9.92
CA SER A 101 -12.95 -2.79 -9.65
C SER A 101 -13.56 -3.08 -8.28
N ALA A 102 -13.42 -2.17 -7.32
CA ALA A 102 -13.97 -2.32 -5.98
C ALA A 102 -15.51 -2.35 -5.97
N GLU A 103 -16.07 -3.00 -4.95
CA GLU A 103 -17.51 -2.96 -4.66
C GLU A 103 -17.88 -1.61 -4.04
N ILE A 104 -18.86 -0.91 -4.63
CA ILE A 104 -19.21 0.47 -4.22
C ILE A 104 -19.62 0.55 -2.76
N LYS A 105 -20.32 -0.45 -2.23
CA LYS A 105 -20.75 -0.51 -0.82
C LYS A 105 -19.59 -0.52 0.18
N ASP A 106 -18.42 -0.96 -0.26
CA ASP A 106 -17.22 -1.02 0.57
C ASP A 106 -16.40 0.28 0.47
N LEU A 107 -16.76 1.21 -0.44
CA LEU A 107 -16.10 2.50 -0.62
C LEU A 107 -16.88 3.62 0.09
N THR A 108 -16.22 4.33 1.01
CA THR A 108 -16.80 5.51 1.66
C THR A 108 -16.31 6.80 1.00
N SER A 109 -17.13 7.86 1.04
CA SER A 109 -16.71 9.20 0.57
C SER A 109 -15.47 9.71 1.31
N GLU A 110 -15.31 9.34 2.58
CA GLU A 110 -14.12 9.64 3.36
C GLU A 110 -12.88 8.94 2.78
N PHE A 111 -12.97 7.63 2.51
CA PHE A 111 -11.89 6.88 1.90
C PHE A 111 -11.50 7.44 0.53
N ILE A 112 -12.46 7.84 -0.31
CA ILE A 112 -12.16 8.45 -1.62
C ILE A 112 -11.36 9.74 -1.47
N ARG A 113 -11.70 10.61 -0.50
CA ARG A 113 -10.96 11.85 -0.24
C ARG A 113 -9.55 11.56 0.26
N PHE A 114 -9.42 10.62 1.21
CA PHE A 114 -8.12 10.18 1.73
C PHE A 114 -7.24 9.59 0.63
N PHE A 115 -7.79 8.68 -0.18
CA PHE A 115 -7.04 7.97 -1.20
C PHE A 115 -6.54 8.88 -2.31
N HIS A 116 -7.19 10.03 -2.55
CA HIS A 116 -6.75 11.05 -3.51
C HIS A 116 -5.83 12.11 -2.89
N LEU A 117 -5.21 11.88 -1.73
CA LEU A 117 -4.21 12.80 -1.20
C LEU A 117 -2.84 12.61 -1.90
N PRO A 118 -2.10 13.68 -2.22
CA PRO A 118 -0.70 13.59 -2.62
C PRO A 118 0.18 12.78 -1.69
N THR A 119 -0.01 12.85 -0.37
CA THR A 119 0.77 12.01 0.56
C THR A 119 0.47 10.51 0.38
N VAL A 120 -0.77 10.14 0.01
CA VAL A 120 -1.10 8.75 -0.35
C VAL A 120 -0.45 8.36 -1.68
N ASP A 121 -0.42 9.24 -2.67
CA ASP A 121 0.27 8.98 -3.95
C ASP A 121 1.77 8.73 -3.74
N ALA A 122 2.43 9.52 -2.88
CA ALA A 122 3.82 9.34 -2.51
C ALA A 122 4.07 8.00 -1.81
N PHE A 123 3.21 7.63 -0.85
CA PHE A 123 3.27 6.32 -0.21
C PHE A 123 3.09 5.16 -1.21
N LEU A 124 2.07 5.24 -2.08
CA LEU A 124 1.79 4.19 -3.06
C LEU A 124 2.97 4.03 -4.02
N ARG A 125 3.52 5.15 -4.50
CA ARG A 125 4.74 5.14 -5.33
C ARG A 125 5.90 4.49 -4.61
N ALA A 126 6.12 4.85 -3.35
CA ALA A 126 7.19 4.28 -2.57
C ALA A 126 7.02 2.77 -2.35
N GLY A 127 5.78 2.32 -2.19
CA GLY A 127 5.43 0.90 -2.17
C GLY A 127 5.79 0.20 -3.48
N VAL A 128 5.42 0.77 -4.63
CA VAL A 128 5.75 0.17 -5.94
C VAL A 128 7.26 0.05 -6.13
N VAL A 129 8.04 1.09 -5.80
CA VAL A 129 9.50 1.07 -5.89
C VAL A 129 10.12 0.02 -4.95
N TYR A 130 9.65 -0.03 -3.70
CA TYR A 130 10.10 -1.04 -2.73
C TYR A 130 9.86 -2.46 -3.26
N PHE A 131 8.62 -2.73 -3.72
CA PHE A 131 8.25 -4.06 -4.18
C PHE A 131 8.91 -4.45 -5.51
N GLN A 132 9.25 -3.48 -6.36
CA GLN A 132 10.02 -3.72 -7.58
C GLN A 132 11.39 -4.34 -7.28
N TYR A 133 12.11 -3.82 -6.26
CA TYR A 133 13.38 -4.39 -5.81
C TYR A 133 13.16 -5.67 -4.97
N TYR A 134 12.15 -5.67 -4.10
CA TYR A 134 11.83 -6.83 -3.26
C TYR A 134 11.57 -8.10 -4.09
N PHE A 135 10.94 -7.99 -5.26
CA PHE A 135 10.76 -9.12 -6.17
C PHE A 135 12.08 -9.64 -6.74
N GLN A 136 13.02 -8.74 -7.07
CA GLN A 136 14.36 -9.16 -7.52
C GLN A 136 15.10 -9.91 -6.40
N VAL A 137 14.98 -9.43 -5.17
CA VAL A 137 15.51 -10.14 -4.00
C VAL A 137 14.83 -11.50 -3.87
N TRP A 138 13.50 -11.56 -3.94
CA TRP A 138 12.76 -12.81 -3.79
C TRP A 138 13.15 -13.86 -4.85
N GLU A 139 13.20 -13.48 -6.12
CA GLU A 139 13.66 -14.35 -7.22
C GLU A 139 15.12 -14.81 -7.00
N HIS A 140 15.97 -13.96 -6.45
CA HIS A 140 17.32 -14.34 -6.06
C HIS A 140 17.30 -15.42 -4.98
N LEU A 141 16.44 -15.31 -3.96
CA LEU A 141 16.33 -16.32 -2.89
C LEU A 141 15.80 -17.66 -3.39
N GLU A 142 14.82 -17.65 -4.27
CA GLU A 142 14.29 -18.88 -4.87
C GLU A 142 15.39 -19.63 -5.63
N ARG A 143 16.12 -18.92 -6.50
CA ARG A 143 17.26 -19.48 -7.24
C ARG A 143 18.33 -20.01 -6.30
N ARG A 144 18.65 -19.27 -5.23
CA ARG A 144 19.61 -19.71 -4.22
C ARG A 144 19.17 -20.98 -3.51
N ARG A 145 17.89 -21.13 -3.17
CA ARG A 145 17.38 -22.35 -2.53
C ARG A 145 17.51 -23.56 -3.46
N GLU A 146 17.31 -23.37 -4.76
CA GLU A 146 17.55 -24.43 -5.76
C GLU A 146 19.04 -24.80 -5.88
N GLU A 147 19.93 -23.81 -5.83
CA GLU A 147 21.38 -24.03 -5.86
C GLU A 147 21.91 -24.67 -4.58
N ALA A 148 21.39 -24.28 -3.40
CA ALA A 148 21.76 -24.83 -2.10
C ALA A 148 21.37 -26.31 -1.96
N LYS A 149 20.29 -26.75 -2.63
CA LYS A 149 19.98 -28.18 -2.78
C LYS A 149 21.09 -28.95 -3.51
N ARG A 150 21.93 -28.26 -4.30
CA ARG A 150 22.96 -28.86 -5.16
C ARG A 150 24.40 -28.65 -4.63
N LYS A 151 24.68 -27.67 -3.75
CA LYS A 151 26.04 -27.29 -3.32
C LYS A 151 26.12 -26.72 -1.90
N LEU A 152 27.32 -26.74 -1.29
CA LEU A 152 27.64 -26.07 -0.01
C LEU A 152 27.78 -24.54 -0.16
N THR A 153 27.40 -23.82 0.89
CA THR A 153 27.42 -22.34 0.98
C THR A 153 28.86 -21.79 1.01
N GLN A 154 29.11 -20.70 0.28
CA GLN A 154 30.42 -20.02 0.22
C GLN A 154 30.44 -18.69 0.99
N PRO A 155 31.58 -18.22 1.55
CA PRO A 155 31.66 -16.95 2.30
C PRO A 155 31.31 -15.68 1.52
N ILE A 156 31.53 -15.62 0.20
CA ILE A 156 31.13 -14.47 -0.65
C ILE A 156 29.63 -14.14 -0.58
N VAL A 157 28.84 -15.11 -0.14
CA VAL A 157 27.40 -15.01 0.04
C VAL A 157 27.02 -13.98 1.10
N THR A 158 27.75 -13.91 2.22
CA THR A 158 27.36 -13.03 3.34
C THR A 158 27.50 -11.55 2.97
N VAL A 159 28.51 -11.21 2.18
CA VAL A 159 28.70 -9.84 1.66
C VAL A 159 27.53 -9.43 0.75
N LEU A 160 27.07 -10.33 -0.12
CA LEU A 160 25.93 -10.05 -1.00
C LEU A 160 24.62 -9.92 -0.20
N GLU A 161 24.44 -10.73 0.84
CA GLU A 161 23.29 -10.64 1.75
C GLU A 161 23.26 -9.31 2.51
N ASP A 162 24.41 -8.83 2.98
CA ASP A 162 24.52 -7.53 3.64
C ASP A 162 24.18 -6.37 2.68
N VAL A 163 24.63 -6.44 1.41
CA VAL A 163 24.27 -5.46 0.38
C VAL A 163 22.76 -5.48 0.09
N ILE A 164 22.16 -6.67 -0.02
CA ILE A 164 20.70 -6.81 -0.21
C ILE A 164 19.95 -6.21 0.97
N MET A 165 20.39 -6.52 2.20
CA MET A 165 19.80 -6.02 3.43
C MET A 165 19.87 -4.49 3.50
N ASP A 166 21.02 -3.89 3.17
CA ASP A 166 21.20 -2.43 3.18
C ASP A 166 20.38 -1.75 2.07
N ASN A 167 20.30 -2.35 0.87
CA ASN A 167 19.43 -1.87 -0.19
C ASN A 167 17.95 -1.91 0.20
N LEU A 168 17.49 -3.00 0.80
CA LEU A 168 16.13 -3.09 1.32
C LEU A 168 15.89 -2.09 2.45
N GLY A 169 16.87 -1.86 3.33
CA GLY A 169 16.82 -0.87 4.39
C GLY A 169 16.62 0.54 3.85
N ASP A 170 17.42 0.96 2.86
CA ASP A 170 17.29 2.28 2.23
C ASP A 170 15.90 2.47 1.59
N LEU A 171 15.41 1.50 0.80
CA LEU A 171 14.08 1.59 0.18
C LEU A 171 12.94 1.54 1.21
N ARG A 172 13.09 0.73 2.26
CA ARG A 172 12.12 0.65 3.36
C ARG A 172 12.08 1.94 4.14
N SER A 173 13.21 2.63 4.33
CA SER A 173 13.26 3.92 5.02
C SER A 173 12.35 4.98 4.38
N ILE A 174 12.34 5.05 3.03
CA ILE A 174 11.47 5.96 2.28
C ILE A 174 10.00 5.54 2.39
N LEU A 175 9.71 4.25 2.22
CA LEU A 175 8.34 3.73 2.41
C LEU A 175 7.82 4.02 3.82
N SER A 176 8.66 3.80 4.83
CA SER A 176 8.38 4.09 6.22
C SER A 176 8.15 5.58 6.47
N ARG A 177 8.95 6.45 5.85
CA ARG A 177 8.80 7.91 5.93
C ARG A 177 7.44 8.33 5.40
N GLU A 178 7.05 7.87 4.22
CA GLU A 178 5.75 8.19 3.63
C GLU A 178 4.59 7.61 4.45
N TYR A 179 4.78 6.41 5.02
CA TYR A 179 3.80 5.85 5.96
C TYR A 179 3.64 6.71 7.22
N HIS A 180 4.74 7.20 7.79
CA HIS A 180 4.70 8.07 8.97
C HIS A 180 4.03 9.40 8.70
N ARG A 181 4.22 9.97 7.50
CA ARG A 181 3.50 11.17 7.09
C ARG A 181 1.99 10.96 7.12
N LEU A 182 1.50 9.78 6.73
CA LEU A 182 0.09 9.41 6.84
C LEU A 182 -0.33 9.25 8.31
N THR A 183 0.38 8.43 9.09
CA THR A 183 -0.04 8.10 10.47
C THR A 183 0.06 9.27 11.44
N CYS A 184 1.02 10.18 11.24
CA CYS A 184 1.21 11.38 12.05
C CYS A 184 0.39 12.58 11.54
N GLY A 185 -0.40 12.43 10.47
CA GLY A 185 -1.23 13.52 9.95
C GLY A 185 -0.43 14.69 9.40
N MET A 186 0.71 14.44 8.77
CA MET A 186 1.55 15.50 8.22
C MET A 186 0.95 16.07 6.92
N SER A 187 1.18 17.37 6.67
CA SER A 187 0.75 18.04 5.44
C SER A 187 -0.77 17.90 5.19
N ASP A 188 -1.17 17.45 4.01
CA ASP A 188 -2.55 17.25 3.58
C ASP A 188 -3.26 16.06 4.26
N ALA A 189 -2.52 15.16 4.91
CA ALA A 189 -3.06 14.03 5.66
C ALA A 189 -3.63 14.41 7.04
N TRP A 190 -3.36 15.62 7.54
CA TRP A 190 -3.86 16.13 8.83
C TRP A 190 -5.36 15.91 9.02
N LYS A 191 -6.15 16.09 7.96
CA LYS A 191 -7.61 15.94 7.99
C LYS A 191 -8.08 14.55 8.42
N PHE A 192 -7.27 13.53 8.19
CA PHE A 192 -7.55 12.13 8.49
C PHE A 192 -6.75 11.61 9.68
N TYR A 193 -6.07 12.50 10.39
CA TYR A 193 -5.34 12.13 11.59
C TYR A 193 -6.31 11.73 12.70
N HIS A 194 -6.03 10.62 13.39
CA HIS A 194 -6.90 10.04 14.40
C HIS A 194 -7.18 10.95 15.61
N LEU A 195 -6.32 11.95 15.87
CA LEU A 195 -6.54 12.97 16.91
C LEU A 195 -7.07 14.30 16.37
N ASN A 196 -7.36 14.42 15.07
CA ASN A 196 -7.93 15.62 14.48
C ASN A 196 -9.45 15.72 14.77
N ASN A 197 -9.79 15.86 16.04
CA ASN A 197 -11.14 16.19 16.50
C ASN A 197 -11.09 17.12 17.70
N LYS A 198 -12.21 17.76 18.02
CA LYS A 198 -12.30 18.79 19.07
C LYS A 198 -11.77 18.35 20.43
N ASN A 199 -11.85 17.05 20.72
CA ASN A 199 -11.48 16.50 22.03
C ASN A 199 -10.10 15.81 22.01
N ASN A 200 -9.41 15.77 20.87
CA ASN A 200 -8.18 15.00 20.64
C ASN A 200 -8.29 13.53 21.09
N VAL A 201 -9.46 12.91 20.90
CA VAL A 201 -9.71 11.51 21.30
C VAL A 201 -9.64 10.59 20.09
N SER A 202 -8.82 9.55 20.13
CA SER A 202 -8.73 8.57 19.03
C SER A 202 -10.09 7.95 18.70
N THR A 203 -10.52 8.05 17.45
CA THR A 203 -11.74 7.38 16.96
C THR A 203 -11.41 5.98 16.45
N SER A 204 -11.00 5.10 17.37
CA SER A 204 -10.39 3.79 17.08
C SER A 204 -11.09 2.98 15.98
N ASP A 205 -12.42 2.88 15.98
CA ASP A 205 -13.15 2.12 14.96
C ASP A 205 -13.16 2.76 13.57
N LYS A 206 -13.28 4.08 13.51
CA LYS A 206 -13.26 4.84 12.25
C LYS A 206 -11.88 4.72 11.60
N ASP A 207 -10.84 4.95 12.40
CA ASP A 207 -9.45 4.91 11.96
C ASP A 207 -9.05 3.49 11.55
N ARG A 208 -9.52 2.48 12.29
CA ARG A 208 -9.38 1.07 11.91
C ARG A 208 -10.01 0.78 10.55
N ARG A 209 -11.28 1.16 10.32
CA ARG A 209 -11.95 0.92 9.02
C ARG A 209 -11.21 1.59 7.87
N LEU A 210 -10.77 2.84 8.06
CA LEU A 210 -10.00 3.57 7.05
C LEU A 210 -8.67 2.87 6.74
N PHE A 211 -7.94 2.45 7.78
CA PHE A 211 -6.68 1.72 7.65
C PHE A 211 -6.86 0.38 6.95
N GLU A 212 -7.86 -0.41 7.33
CA GLU A 212 -8.13 -1.71 6.70
C GLU A 212 -8.48 -1.57 5.21
N ALA A 213 -9.32 -0.59 4.87
CA ALA A 213 -9.64 -0.28 3.47
C ALA A 213 -8.40 0.17 2.69
N PHE A 214 -7.58 1.03 3.30
CA PHE A 214 -6.33 1.49 2.73
C PHE A 214 -5.36 0.35 2.47
N MET A 215 -5.15 -0.55 3.43
CA MET A 215 -4.27 -1.71 3.26
C MET A 215 -4.74 -2.60 2.10
N CYS A 216 -6.03 -2.92 2.03
CA CYS A 216 -6.59 -3.74 0.94
C CYS A 216 -6.38 -3.10 -0.43
N VAL A 217 -6.67 -1.80 -0.55
CA VAL A 217 -6.53 -1.06 -1.81
C VAL A 217 -5.05 -0.84 -2.16
N ALA A 218 -4.17 -0.57 -1.19
CA ALA A 218 -2.74 -0.37 -1.42
C ALA A 218 -2.06 -1.64 -1.97
N VAL A 219 -2.36 -2.82 -1.40
CA VAL A 219 -1.90 -4.11 -1.94
C VAL A 219 -2.32 -4.26 -3.39
N ARG A 220 -3.59 -3.94 -3.71
CA ARG A 220 -4.12 -4.03 -5.07
C ARG A 220 -3.47 -3.02 -6.02
N VAL A 221 -3.22 -1.78 -5.60
CA VAL A 221 -2.49 -0.79 -6.41
C VAL A 221 -1.08 -1.27 -6.75
N ILE A 222 -0.33 -1.73 -5.74
CA ILE A 222 1.04 -2.22 -5.94
C ILE A 222 1.04 -3.44 -6.86
N TRP A 223 0.10 -4.37 -6.67
CA TRP A 223 -0.05 -5.54 -7.52
C TRP A 223 -0.34 -5.18 -8.98
N TRP A 224 -1.26 -4.24 -9.24
CA TRP A 224 -1.53 -3.76 -10.59
C TRP A 224 -0.33 -3.03 -11.21
N ALA A 225 0.38 -2.22 -10.43
CA ALA A 225 1.58 -1.52 -10.88
C ALA A 225 2.69 -2.49 -11.30
N LEU A 226 2.84 -3.61 -10.59
CA LEU A 226 3.88 -4.61 -10.84
C LEU A 226 3.37 -5.81 -11.65
N HIS A 227 2.68 -5.52 -12.76
CA HIS A 227 2.23 -6.52 -13.75
C HIS A 227 1.33 -7.64 -13.22
N ARG A 228 0.67 -7.45 -12.08
CA ARG A 228 -0.18 -8.45 -11.43
C ARG A 228 0.54 -9.76 -11.11
N LYS A 229 1.81 -9.68 -10.74
CA LYS A 229 2.58 -10.83 -10.26
C LYS A 229 2.66 -10.85 -8.73
N ASN A 230 2.77 -12.05 -8.16
CA ASN A 230 3.10 -12.25 -6.73
C ASN A 230 2.16 -11.54 -5.73
N PHE A 231 0.84 -11.60 -5.92
CA PHE A 231 -0.15 -10.92 -5.05
C PHE A 231 0.04 -11.26 -3.57
N HIS A 232 0.17 -12.55 -3.24
CA HIS A 232 0.30 -13.00 -1.87
C HIS A 232 1.60 -12.53 -1.20
N LEU A 233 2.67 -12.43 -1.98
CA LEU A 233 3.95 -11.90 -1.52
C LEU A 233 3.83 -10.42 -1.16
N ILE A 234 3.14 -9.62 -1.98
CA ILE A 234 2.83 -8.22 -1.67
C ILE A 234 1.96 -8.10 -0.42
N GLU A 235 0.87 -8.88 -0.34
CA GLU A 235 -0.05 -8.86 0.80
C GLU A 235 0.71 -9.17 2.10
N THR A 236 1.50 -10.24 2.12
CA THR A 236 2.23 -10.67 3.31
C THR A 236 3.27 -9.64 3.74
N GLU A 237 4.09 -9.18 2.81
CA GLU A 237 5.19 -8.26 3.12
C GLU A 237 4.68 -6.86 3.51
N LEU A 238 3.65 -6.34 2.84
CA LEU A 238 3.10 -5.02 3.18
C LEU A 238 2.43 -5.04 4.55
N ASN A 239 1.67 -6.10 4.86
CA ASN A 239 1.08 -6.26 6.19
C ASN A 239 2.16 -6.44 7.26
N ARG A 240 3.23 -7.19 6.98
CA ARG A 240 4.39 -7.29 7.87
C ARG A 240 5.00 -5.94 8.16
N LEU A 241 5.22 -5.09 7.15
CA LEU A 241 5.87 -3.79 7.31
C LEU A 241 5.04 -2.82 8.14
N LEU A 242 3.72 -2.80 7.93
CA LEU A 242 2.85 -1.73 8.44
C LEU A 242 2.10 -2.11 9.71
N ARG A 243 1.93 -3.41 9.98
CA ARG A 243 1.26 -3.90 11.19
C ARG A 243 2.26 -4.38 12.22
N THR A 244 1.84 -4.36 13.48
CA THR A 244 2.57 -5.08 14.52
C THR A 244 2.24 -6.56 14.43
N LYS A 245 3.11 -7.42 14.98
CA LYS A 245 2.90 -8.88 15.01
C LYS A 245 1.55 -9.29 15.63
N VAL A 246 1.07 -8.54 16.61
CA VAL A 246 -0.20 -8.81 17.30
C VAL A 246 -1.39 -8.50 16.39
N PHE A 247 -1.32 -7.44 15.58
CA PHE A 247 -2.41 -7.01 14.70
C PHE A 247 -2.25 -7.49 13.25
N ASN A 248 -1.23 -8.28 12.96
CA ASN A 248 -0.97 -8.83 11.64
C ASN A 248 -1.84 -10.06 11.37
N LEU A 249 -3.07 -9.83 10.93
CA LEU A 249 -4.04 -10.89 10.64
C LEU A 249 -3.56 -11.87 9.57
N ILE A 250 -2.67 -11.45 8.65
CA ILE A 250 -2.16 -12.32 7.58
C ILE A 250 -1.24 -13.42 8.15
N GLU A 251 -0.42 -13.09 9.14
CA GLU A 251 0.51 -14.04 9.78
C GLU A 251 -0.23 -15.09 10.61
N HIS A 252 -1.43 -14.76 11.09
CA HIS A 252 -2.30 -15.67 11.84
C HIS A 252 -3.25 -16.48 10.94
N ARG A 253 -3.23 -16.28 9.62
CA ARG A 253 -3.97 -17.15 8.70
C ARG A 253 -3.35 -18.55 8.76
N PRO A 254 -4.16 -19.63 8.71
CA PRO A 254 -3.61 -20.97 8.51
C PRO A 254 -2.74 -20.95 7.26
N LYS A 255 -1.50 -21.45 7.39
CA LYS A 255 -0.51 -21.43 6.32
C LYS A 255 -1.14 -21.98 5.04
N ARG A 256 -1.25 -21.13 4.02
CA ARG A 256 -1.59 -21.61 2.68
C ARG A 256 -0.42 -22.46 2.19
N ILE A 257 -0.71 -23.43 1.33
CA ILE A 257 0.30 -24.35 0.76
C ILE A 257 1.46 -23.57 0.07
N ASP A 258 1.22 -22.31 -0.32
CA ASP A 258 2.18 -21.42 -0.98
C ASP A 258 2.90 -20.42 -0.05
N THR A 259 2.67 -20.45 1.28
CA THR A 259 3.46 -19.61 2.20
C THR A 259 4.87 -20.20 2.32
N PHE A 260 5.81 -19.63 1.57
CA PHE A 260 7.22 -19.97 1.66
C PHE A 260 7.77 -19.64 3.05
N ASP A 261 8.12 -20.68 3.83
CA ASP A 261 8.79 -20.50 5.11
C ASP A 261 10.22 -20.01 4.88
N LEU A 262 10.49 -18.77 5.30
CA LEU A 262 11.83 -18.20 5.30
C LEU A 262 12.72 -18.92 6.32
N THR A 263 13.92 -19.33 5.90
CA THR A 263 14.93 -19.79 6.87
C THR A 263 15.32 -18.65 7.82
N PRO A 264 15.92 -18.94 8.99
CA PRO A 264 16.35 -17.89 9.92
C PRO A 264 17.31 -16.87 9.30
N SER A 265 18.24 -17.33 8.46
CA SER A 265 19.14 -16.46 7.70
C SER A 265 18.37 -15.61 6.70
N GLU A 266 17.38 -16.22 6.03
CA GLU A 266 16.54 -15.52 5.06
C GLU A 266 15.71 -14.41 5.67
N ARG A 267 15.15 -14.70 6.85
CA ARG A 267 14.40 -13.76 7.65
C ARG A 267 15.25 -12.55 8.08
N ARG A 268 16.53 -12.77 8.41
CA ARG A 268 17.43 -11.70 8.89
C ARG A 268 17.58 -10.58 7.86
N TYR A 269 17.90 -10.88 6.60
CA TYR A 269 18.10 -9.81 5.61
C TYR A 269 16.76 -9.23 5.11
N ILE A 270 15.65 -9.98 5.10
CA ILE A 270 14.32 -9.44 4.76
C ILE A 270 13.80 -8.50 5.85
N TRP A 271 13.98 -8.84 7.13
CA TRP A 271 13.54 -7.99 8.24
C TRP A 271 14.46 -6.80 8.47
N GLY A 272 15.72 -6.90 8.05
CA GLY A 272 16.70 -5.83 8.21
C GLY A 272 17.22 -5.70 9.65
N LYS A 273 18.09 -4.70 9.84
CA LYS A 273 18.82 -4.48 11.11
C LYS A 273 17.96 -3.79 12.18
N ALA A 274 16.93 -3.06 11.78
CA ALA A 274 16.12 -2.22 12.68
C ALA A 274 14.96 -2.96 13.36
N CYS A 275 14.49 -4.07 12.78
CA CYS A 275 13.32 -4.79 13.27
C CYS A 275 13.67 -5.57 14.54
N LYS A 276 13.19 -5.10 15.69
CA LYS A 276 13.40 -5.66 17.03
C LYS A 276 12.08 -6.12 17.64
N ASP A 277 12.15 -7.17 18.44
CA ASP A 277 11.02 -7.61 19.26
C ASP A 277 10.83 -6.64 20.44
N GLU A 278 9.78 -5.81 20.36
CA GLU A 278 9.42 -4.87 21.41
C GLU A 278 8.43 -5.48 22.43
N LYS A 279 8.40 -4.94 23.65
CA LYS A 279 7.46 -5.39 24.70
C LYS A 279 6.03 -4.88 24.41
N LYS A 280 5.01 -5.63 24.86
CA LYS A 280 3.57 -5.48 24.54
C LYS A 280 3.03 -4.05 24.40
N LEU A 281 3.32 -3.15 25.33
CA LEU A 281 2.78 -1.78 25.33
C LEU A 281 3.48 -0.82 24.36
N LYS A 282 4.64 -1.19 23.82
CA LYS A 282 5.47 -0.34 22.94
C LYS A 282 5.60 -0.92 21.53
N HIS A 283 4.72 -1.84 21.13
CA HIS A 283 4.80 -2.45 19.80
C HIS A 283 4.62 -1.40 18.71
N ARG A 284 5.69 -1.13 17.98
CA ARG A 284 5.67 -0.35 16.75
C ARG A 284 5.63 -1.27 15.54
N SER A 285 5.14 -0.75 14.42
CA SER A 285 5.26 -1.47 13.15
C SER A 285 6.74 -1.55 12.74
N PRO A 286 7.16 -2.59 12.00
CA PRO A 286 8.52 -2.65 11.48
C PRO A 286 8.92 -1.41 10.67
N ALA A 287 7.97 -0.79 9.95
CA ALA A 287 8.21 0.48 9.27
C ALA A 287 8.59 1.61 10.25
N ALA A 288 7.92 1.70 11.40
CA ALA A 288 8.27 2.68 12.43
C ALA A 288 9.60 2.40 13.11
N GLN A 289 9.90 1.12 13.35
CA GLN A 289 11.18 0.72 13.89
C GLN A 289 12.33 1.04 12.92
N GLU A 290 12.12 0.89 11.61
CA GLU A 290 13.12 1.23 10.58
C GLU A 290 13.58 2.69 10.74
N LEU A 291 12.66 3.65 10.79
CA LEU A 291 13.01 5.06 10.96
C LEU A 291 13.60 5.41 12.32
N MET A 292 13.17 4.72 13.39
CA MET A 292 13.59 5.05 14.75
C MET A 292 14.92 4.41 15.14
N PHE A 293 15.24 3.23 14.58
CA PHE A 293 16.34 2.40 15.05
C PHE A 293 17.43 2.13 14.00
N ALA A 294 17.18 2.32 12.71
CA ALA A 294 18.24 2.26 11.70
C ALA A 294 18.83 3.65 11.40
N SER A 295 20.12 3.64 11.08
CA SER A 295 20.81 4.80 10.54
C SER A 295 20.68 4.78 9.03
N HIS A 296 19.88 5.70 8.50
CA HIS A 296 19.73 5.91 7.06
C HIS A 296 20.40 7.21 6.64
N ASP A 297 20.79 7.27 5.37
CA ASP A 297 21.31 8.49 4.78
C ASP A 297 20.21 9.56 4.76
N TYR A 298 20.53 10.74 5.31
CA TYR A 298 19.60 11.85 5.35
C TYR A 298 19.25 12.34 3.94
N LYS A 299 20.14 12.17 2.95
CA LYS A 299 19.89 12.53 1.55
C LYS A 299 18.80 11.66 0.95
N ILE A 300 18.86 10.35 1.21
CA ILE A 300 17.82 9.39 0.82
C ILE A 300 16.49 9.77 1.50
N LEU A 301 16.52 10.12 2.79
CA LEU A 301 15.33 10.57 3.52
C LEU A 301 14.83 11.96 3.10
N ALA A 302 15.64 12.76 2.41
CA ALA A 302 15.25 14.09 1.91
C ALA A 302 14.62 14.05 0.51
N ILE A 303 14.73 12.93 -0.22
CA ILE A 303 14.16 12.73 -1.56
C ILE A 303 12.68 13.14 -1.58
N GLY A 304 12.34 14.09 -2.45
CA GLY A 304 10.97 14.62 -2.60
C GLY A 304 10.48 15.55 -1.49
N VAL A 305 11.31 15.88 -0.51
CA VAL A 305 11.00 16.83 0.56
C VAL A 305 11.74 18.15 0.33
N THR A 306 13.04 18.07 0.09
CA THR A 306 13.92 19.23 -0.15
C THR A 306 14.96 18.87 -1.20
N HIS A 307 15.44 19.86 -1.96
CA HIS A 307 16.52 19.65 -2.92
C HIS A 307 17.87 19.71 -2.23
N ILE A 308 18.53 18.58 -2.14
CA ILE A 308 19.93 18.46 -1.76
C ILE A 308 20.73 18.21 -3.04
N GLU A 309 21.93 18.79 -3.15
CA GLU A 309 22.80 18.48 -4.29
C GLU A 309 23.19 17.00 -4.26
N ILE A 310 22.75 16.27 -5.28
CA ILE A 310 22.97 14.84 -5.41
C ILE A 310 24.19 14.60 -6.29
N ASN A 311 25.25 14.04 -5.71
CA ASN A 311 26.46 13.64 -6.42
C ASN A 311 26.59 12.11 -6.58
N ASP A 312 25.78 11.32 -5.86
CA ASP A 312 25.77 9.86 -5.98
C ASP A 312 24.77 9.41 -7.07
N PRO A 313 25.20 8.62 -8.09
CA PRO A 313 24.30 7.99 -9.05
C PRO A 313 23.13 7.23 -8.43
N ARG A 314 23.32 6.61 -7.26
CA ARG A 314 22.27 5.90 -6.52
C ARG A 314 21.20 6.85 -6.02
N GLU A 315 21.59 7.92 -5.34
CA GLU A 315 20.67 8.95 -4.85
C GLU A 315 19.89 9.57 -6.01
N HIS A 316 20.58 9.82 -7.15
CA HIS A 316 19.95 10.41 -8.33
C HIS A 316 18.91 9.46 -8.96
N PHE A 317 19.26 8.18 -9.05
CA PHE A 317 18.35 7.13 -9.50
C PHE A 317 17.11 7.03 -8.60
N LEU A 318 17.30 7.07 -7.28
CA LEU A 318 16.19 7.04 -6.32
C LEU A 318 15.34 8.32 -6.38
N GLU A 319 15.94 9.51 -6.49
CA GLU A 319 15.20 10.77 -6.68
C GLU A 319 14.28 10.66 -7.90
N ILE A 320 14.81 10.21 -9.05
CA ILE A 320 13.99 9.98 -10.25
C ILE A 320 12.89 8.95 -9.98
N ALA A 321 13.22 7.83 -9.35
CA ALA A 321 12.28 6.75 -9.09
C ALA A 321 11.08 7.20 -8.24
N TYR A 322 11.33 8.00 -7.19
CA TYR A 322 10.30 8.42 -6.24
C TYR A 322 9.59 9.73 -6.62
N THR A 323 10.23 10.67 -7.30
CA THR A 323 9.69 12.04 -7.44
C THR A 323 9.46 12.49 -8.88
N ALA A 324 10.19 11.95 -9.87
CA ALA A 324 10.03 12.38 -11.26
C ALA A 324 8.62 12.10 -11.80
N PRO A 325 8.04 13.00 -12.62
CA PRO A 325 6.80 12.69 -13.33
C PRO A 325 6.91 11.37 -14.12
N GLU A 326 5.85 10.56 -14.14
CA GLU A 326 5.87 9.24 -14.80
C GLU A 326 6.17 9.33 -16.30
N GLU A 327 5.90 10.48 -16.91
CA GLU A 327 6.23 10.81 -18.30
C GLU A 327 7.74 10.78 -18.59
N LEU A 328 8.59 11.01 -17.57
CA LEU A 328 10.04 11.10 -17.72
C LEU A 328 10.77 9.80 -17.35
N LEU A 329 10.10 8.86 -16.69
CA LEU A 329 10.72 7.62 -16.18
C LEU A 329 11.44 6.84 -17.29
N PHE A 330 10.76 6.68 -18.43
CA PHE A 330 11.30 5.92 -19.55
C PHE A 330 12.51 6.62 -20.18
N SER A 331 12.45 7.95 -20.39
CA SER A 331 13.56 8.73 -20.93
C SER A 331 14.77 8.79 -20.01
N LEU A 332 14.55 8.67 -18.71
CA LEU A 332 15.60 8.66 -17.69
C LEU A 332 16.11 7.26 -17.36
N GLY A 333 15.63 6.22 -18.07
CA GLY A 333 16.11 4.85 -17.92
C GLY A 333 15.68 4.15 -16.62
N VAL A 334 14.65 4.64 -15.93
CA VAL A 334 14.16 4.08 -14.66
C VAL A 334 12.82 3.38 -14.90
N GLY A 335 12.81 2.04 -14.88
CA GLY A 335 11.57 1.28 -15.02
C GLY A 335 11.00 0.86 -13.67
N ILE A 336 9.72 1.15 -13.46
CA ILE A 336 9.00 0.84 -12.21
C ILE A 336 7.65 0.21 -12.61
N GLY A 337 7.64 -1.12 -12.77
CA GLY A 337 6.47 -1.85 -13.27
C GLY A 337 5.90 -1.24 -14.56
N ILE A 338 4.59 -0.98 -14.57
CA ILE A 338 3.90 -0.31 -15.68
C ILE A 338 3.87 1.22 -15.59
N LEU A 339 4.44 1.84 -14.55
CA LEU A 339 4.46 3.30 -14.42
C LEU A 339 5.33 3.91 -15.52
N GLY A 340 4.80 4.95 -16.18
CA GLY A 340 5.47 5.55 -17.35
C GLY A 340 5.34 4.74 -18.64
N TYR A 341 4.75 3.54 -18.60
CA TYR A 341 4.56 2.72 -19.81
C TYR A 341 3.50 3.34 -20.73
N PRO A 342 3.67 3.29 -22.06
CA PRO A 342 2.66 3.78 -22.99
C PRO A 342 1.32 3.05 -22.83
N ARG A 343 0.27 3.84 -22.67
CA ARG A 343 -1.08 3.36 -22.33
C ARG A 343 -1.81 2.75 -23.53
N ASP A 344 -1.41 3.10 -24.73
CA ASP A 344 -1.91 2.54 -25.99
C ASP A 344 -1.62 1.04 -26.11
N ARG A 345 -0.49 0.59 -25.56
CA ARG A 345 -0.06 -0.82 -25.51
C ARG A 345 -0.81 -1.67 -24.47
N LEU A 346 -1.59 -1.03 -23.61
CA LEU A 346 -2.37 -1.70 -22.58
C LEU A 346 -3.87 -1.69 -22.90
N ASP A 347 -4.58 -2.69 -22.38
CA ASP A 347 -6.03 -2.72 -22.43
C ASP A 347 -6.65 -1.65 -21.50
N THR A 348 -7.98 -1.60 -21.46
CA THR A 348 -8.72 -0.65 -20.63
C THR A 348 -8.46 -0.80 -19.13
N LEU A 349 -8.10 -2.00 -18.68
CA LEU A 349 -7.84 -2.34 -17.30
C LEU A 349 -6.34 -2.37 -16.98
N LEU A 350 -5.46 -1.93 -17.89
CA LEU A 350 -4.00 -1.97 -17.74
C LEU A 350 -3.41 -3.39 -17.73
N LYS A 351 -3.96 -4.32 -18.51
CA LYS A 351 -3.32 -5.59 -18.87
C LYS A 351 -2.56 -5.42 -20.21
N PRO A 352 -1.44 -6.14 -20.41
CA PRO A 352 -0.83 -6.25 -21.73
C PRO A 352 -1.87 -6.72 -22.75
N ARG A 353 -1.93 -6.08 -23.92
CA ARG A 353 -2.80 -6.57 -25.01
C ARG A 353 -2.21 -7.82 -25.63
N GLU A 354 -3.07 -8.76 -26.01
CA GLU A 354 -2.68 -9.86 -26.88
C GLU A 354 -2.18 -9.29 -28.21
N ARG A 355 -0.99 -9.72 -28.64
CA ARG A 355 -0.35 -9.22 -29.86
C ARG A 355 -1.26 -9.50 -31.05
N THR A 356 -1.71 -8.46 -31.73
CA THR A 356 -2.39 -8.60 -33.02
C THR A 356 -1.35 -8.79 -34.13
N LYS A 357 -1.72 -9.35 -35.28
CA LYS A 357 -0.79 -9.55 -36.42
C LYS A 357 -0.11 -8.25 -36.88
N THR A 358 -0.73 -7.10 -36.61
CA THR A 358 -0.21 -5.76 -36.88
C THR A 358 0.81 -5.26 -35.85
N ASP A 359 0.77 -5.74 -34.60
CA ASP A 359 1.72 -5.34 -33.55
C ASP A 359 3.12 -5.96 -33.73
N VAL A 360 3.22 -7.06 -34.48
CA VAL A 360 4.47 -7.79 -34.73
C VAL A 360 5.49 -6.97 -35.54
N LEU A 361 5.04 -5.92 -36.23
CA LEU A 361 5.88 -5.01 -37.02
C LEU A 361 6.46 -3.83 -36.20
N GLY A 362 5.99 -3.62 -34.97
CA GLY A 362 6.48 -2.55 -34.09
C GLY A 362 7.62 -3.02 -33.17
N GLU A 363 8.59 -2.14 -32.91
CA GLU A 363 9.62 -2.42 -31.90
C GLU A 363 8.99 -2.68 -30.52
N GLU A 364 9.40 -3.79 -29.91
CA GLU A 364 9.00 -4.16 -28.55
C GLU A 364 9.59 -3.13 -27.60
N LEU A 365 8.73 -2.34 -26.96
CA LEU A 365 9.14 -1.37 -25.98
C LEU A 365 9.45 -2.13 -24.69
N VAL A 366 10.74 -2.36 -24.49
CA VAL A 366 11.28 -3.01 -23.30
C VAL A 366 11.25 -2.01 -22.16
N VAL A 367 10.52 -2.32 -21.08
CA VAL A 367 10.55 -1.52 -19.85
C VAL A 367 12.01 -1.47 -19.36
N PRO A 368 12.57 -0.29 -19.05
CA PRO A 368 13.93 -0.20 -18.53
C PRO A 368 14.06 -1.08 -17.28
N PRO A 369 15.18 -1.76 -17.07
CA PRO A 369 15.35 -2.57 -15.87
C PRO A 369 15.42 -1.66 -14.64
N PHE A 370 14.81 -2.09 -13.53
CA PHE A 370 15.04 -1.46 -12.23
C PHE A 370 16.40 -1.93 -11.71
N ASN A 371 17.48 -1.22 -12.03
CA ASN A 371 18.82 -1.57 -11.56
C ASN A 371 19.30 -0.53 -10.55
N LEU A 372 19.16 -0.85 -9.26
CA LEU A 372 19.56 0.04 -8.18
C LEU A 372 21.10 0.17 -8.16
N PRO A 373 21.67 1.38 -8.36
CA PRO A 373 23.11 1.54 -8.36
C PRO A 373 23.73 1.17 -7.00
N PRO A 374 24.99 0.65 -6.98
CA PRO A 374 25.64 0.26 -5.75
C PRO A 374 25.85 1.46 -4.83
N LYS A 375 25.73 1.22 -3.52
CA LYS A 375 25.96 2.24 -2.49
C LYS A 375 27.45 2.57 -2.44
N LYS A 376 27.80 3.86 -2.56
CA LYS A 376 29.16 4.32 -2.29
C LYS A 376 29.35 4.51 -0.79
N ILE A 377 30.48 4.05 -0.26
CA ILE A 377 30.89 4.37 1.10
C ILE A 377 31.53 5.75 1.03
N ILE A 378 30.82 6.79 1.47
CA ILE A 378 31.37 8.13 1.58
C ILE A 378 31.90 8.26 3.00
N GLU A 379 33.23 8.29 3.14
CA GLU A 379 33.86 8.18 4.46
C GLU A 379 33.69 9.45 5.31
N HIS A 380 33.57 10.63 4.70
CA HIS A 380 33.41 11.89 5.44
C HIS A 380 32.72 12.95 4.60
N GLU A 381 31.41 13.16 4.81
CA GLU A 381 30.74 14.40 4.43
C GLU A 381 30.47 15.22 5.70
N GLU A 382 30.83 16.50 5.68
CA GLU A 382 30.47 17.42 6.75
C GLU A 382 28.94 17.55 6.79
N PHE A 383 28.33 17.03 7.86
CA PHE A 383 26.89 17.14 8.05
C PHE A 383 26.53 18.60 8.33
N SER A 384 25.75 19.21 7.44
CA SER A 384 25.07 20.46 7.75
C SER A 384 24.13 20.23 8.93
N GLN A 385 24.15 21.13 9.92
CA GLN A 385 23.26 21.06 11.07
C GLN A 385 21.77 21.23 10.70
N ALA A 386 21.48 21.75 9.50
CA ALA A 386 20.13 21.95 9.00
C ALA A 386 19.98 21.48 7.55
N LEU A 387 18.80 20.95 7.24
CA LEU A 387 18.43 20.62 5.86
C LEU A 387 18.24 21.92 5.04
N PRO A 388 18.64 21.92 3.76
CA PRO A 388 18.33 23.01 2.85
C PRO A 388 16.83 23.29 2.79
N LYS A 389 16.43 24.56 2.64
CA LYS A 389 15.01 24.98 2.47
C LYS A 389 14.61 25.11 1.00
N THR A 390 15.41 24.56 0.09
CA THR A 390 15.20 24.56 -1.35
C THR A 390 14.05 23.63 -1.74
N ALA A 391 13.21 24.04 -2.69
CA ALA A 391 12.13 23.21 -3.19
C ALA A 391 12.68 21.93 -3.85
N PRO A 392 12.00 20.78 -3.76
CA PRO A 392 12.46 19.53 -4.35
C PRO A 392 12.61 19.64 -5.87
N LEU A 393 13.49 18.80 -6.45
CA LEU A 393 13.83 18.83 -7.88
C LEU A 393 12.59 18.70 -8.77
N PHE A 394 11.74 17.73 -8.43
CA PHE A 394 10.47 17.51 -9.12
C PHE A 394 9.33 17.94 -8.22
N HIS A 395 8.56 18.91 -8.71
CA HIS A 395 7.33 19.34 -8.06
C HIS A 395 6.12 18.94 -8.88
N GLU A 396 4.99 18.76 -8.19
CA GLU A 396 3.73 18.51 -8.88
C GLU A 396 3.34 19.72 -9.75
N LYS A 397 2.99 19.47 -11.01
CA LYS A 397 2.46 20.49 -11.92
C LYS A 397 1.03 20.90 -11.52
N THR A 398 0.69 22.17 -11.68
CA THR A 398 -0.66 22.68 -11.40
C THR A 398 -1.77 21.96 -12.19
N ALA A 399 -1.46 21.53 -13.42
CA ALA A 399 -2.35 20.73 -14.25
C ALA A 399 -2.65 19.35 -13.62
N THR A 400 -1.64 18.68 -13.07
CA THR A 400 -1.77 17.39 -12.38
C THR A 400 -2.62 17.54 -11.13
N LYS A 401 -2.37 18.59 -10.33
CA LYS A 401 -3.18 18.91 -9.14
C LYS A 401 -4.65 19.13 -9.48
N LYS A 402 -4.94 19.89 -10.53
CA LYS A 402 -6.32 20.11 -11.02
C LYS A 402 -6.96 18.80 -11.48
N ALA A 403 -6.25 17.99 -12.26
CA ALA A 403 -6.75 16.70 -12.74
C ALA A 403 -7.12 15.76 -11.58
N ARG A 404 -6.27 15.68 -10.56
CA ARG A 404 -6.54 14.91 -9.34
C ARG A 404 -7.82 15.38 -8.64
N ILE A 405 -7.97 16.68 -8.41
CA ILE A 405 -9.19 17.24 -7.78
C ILE A 405 -10.44 16.90 -8.59
N THR A 406 -10.37 17.03 -9.92
CA THR A 406 -11.49 16.65 -10.80
C THR A 406 -11.82 15.16 -10.66
N GLN A 407 -10.81 14.30 -10.62
CA GLN A 407 -10.99 12.86 -10.46
C GLN A 407 -11.56 12.50 -9.08
N THR A 408 -11.13 13.16 -8.01
CA THR A 408 -11.71 13.00 -6.66
C THR A 408 -13.20 13.34 -6.67
N LYS A 409 -13.59 14.46 -7.29
CA LYS A 409 -14.99 14.88 -7.38
C LYS A 409 -15.82 13.88 -8.18
N LEU A 410 -15.26 13.36 -9.28
CA LEU A 410 -15.90 12.34 -10.11
C LEU A 410 -16.20 11.07 -9.30
N TRP A 411 -15.21 10.57 -8.55
CA TRP A 411 -15.37 9.38 -7.72
C TRP A 411 -16.31 9.59 -6.54
N LEU A 412 -16.25 10.75 -5.89
CA LEU A 412 -17.19 11.10 -4.81
C LEU A 412 -18.63 11.02 -5.28
N LYS A 413 -18.92 11.67 -6.42
CA LYS A 413 -20.25 11.63 -7.01
C LYS A 413 -20.69 10.20 -7.36
N TYR A 414 -19.80 9.40 -7.94
CA TYR A 414 -20.12 8.01 -8.28
C TYR A 414 -20.48 7.17 -7.05
N VAL A 415 -19.73 7.33 -5.95
CA VAL A 415 -20.01 6.65 -4.67
C VAL A 415 -21.31 7.16 -4.05
N GLU A 416 -21.55 8.48 -4.06
CA GLU A 416 -22.79 9.10 -3.56
C GLU A 416 -24.04 8.63 -4.33
N CYS A 417 -23.92 8.38 -5.63
CA CYS A 417 -24.98 7.78 -6.44
C CYS A 417 -25.14 6.26 -6.26
N GLY A 418 -24.43 5.63 -5.31
CA GLY A 418 -24.45 4.18 -5.12
C GLY A 418 -23.96 3.39 -6.34
N GLY A 419 -23.15 4.03 -7.20
CA GLY A 419 -22.69 3.49 -8.48
C GLY A 419 -23.76 3.39 -9.57
N ASN A 420 -24.92 4.02 -9.38
CA ASN A 420 -25.95 4.07 -10.41
C ASN A 420 -25.57 5.08 -11.51
N PHE A 421 -25.25 4.55 -12.70
CA PHE A 421 -24.85 5.34 -13.85
C PHE A 421 -25.93 6.27 -14.40
N HIS A 422 -27.21 5.96 -14.21
CA HIS A 422 -28.29 6.84 -14.68
C HIS A 422 -28.33 8.13 -13.86
N LEU A 423 -28.23 8.01 -12.53
CA LEU A 423 -28.16 9.15 -11.62
C LEU A 423 -26.85 9.93 -11.81
N PHE A 424 -25.75 9.21 -11.95
CA PHE A 424 -24.44 9.81 -12.22
C PHE A 424 -24.42 10.64 -13.51
N ASN A 425 -25.07 10.16 -14.58
CA ASN A 425 -25.10 10.82 -15.88
C ASN A 425 -26.01 12.04 -15.91
N ALA A 426 -27.22 11.96 -15.33
CA ALA A 426 -28.20 13.06 -15.35
C ALA A 426 -27.62 14.39 -14.85
N ASP A 427 -26.81 14.33 -13.80
CA ASP A 427 -26.17 15.51 -13.22
C ASP A 427 -24.86 15.92 -13.93
N THR A 428 -24.22 15.00 -14.67
CA THR A 428 -22.96 15.32 -15.38
C THR A 428 -23.26 16.08 -16.67
N THR A 429 -24.43 15.84 -17.27
CA THR A 429 -24.97 16.67 -18.34
C THR A 429 -25.43 18.05 -17.85
N ALA A 430 -25.94 18.16 -16.60
CA ALA A 430 -26.31 19.44 -16.01
C ALA A 430 -25.08 20.31 -15.66
N SER A 431 -23.98 19.72 -15.16
CA SER A 431 -22.75 20.46 -14.83
C SER A 431 -21.92 20.89 -16.05
N GLN A 432 -22.17 20.29 -17.24
CA GLN A 432 -21.60 20.78 -18.50
C GLN A 432 -22.38 21.98 -19.09
N LEU A 433 -23.55 22.31 -18.54
CA LEU A 433 -24.40 23.43 -18.98
C LEU A 433 -24.42 24.61 -18.00
N GLY A 434 -23.69 24.57 -16.89
CA GLY A 434 -23.70 25.63 -15.88
C GLY A 434 -22.31 25.95 -15.32
N SER A 435 -21.71 27.03 -15.79
CA SER A 435 -20.61 27.71 -15.10
C SER A 435 -21.14 28.33 -13.81
N VAL A 436 -21.02 27.62 -12.69
CA VAL A 436 -21.22 28.22 -11.36
C VAL A 436 -19.85 28.46 -10.73
N GLN A 437 -19.45 29.73 -10.68
CA GLN A 437 -18.36 30.19 -9.83
C GLN A 437 -18.71 29.86 -8.37
N ILE A 438 -17.87 29.06 -7.72
CA ILE A 438 -17.88 28.93 -6.27
C ILE A 438 -16.52 29.49 -5.80
N SER A 439 -16.58 30.66 -5.19
CA SER A 439 -15.46 31.33 -4.54
C SER A 439 -15.00 30.54 -3.33
N TRP A 440 -13.71 30.18 -3.28
CA TRP A 440 -13.06 29.75 -2.05
C TRP A 440 -12.58 31.00 -1.32
N HIS A 441 -13.15 31.29 -0.15
CA HIS A 441 -12.52 32.19 0.80
C HIS A 441 -11.33 31.45 1.42
N GLU A 442 -10.12 31.90 1.09
CA GLU A 442 -8.94 31.67 1.90
C GLU A 442 -9.02 32.59 3.12
N SER A 443 -9.02 31.99 4.31
CA SER A 443 -8.71 32.68 5.56
C SER A 443 -7.41 32.09 6.09
N MET A 444 -6.47 33.01 6.31
CA MET A 444 -5.07 32.86 6.73
C MET A 444 -4.81 31.80 7.81
#